data_AF-A0A2X2W933-F1
#
_entry.id   AF-A0A2X2W933-F1
#
_cell.length_a   1.000
_cell.length_b   1.000
_cell.length_c   1.000
_cell.angle_alpha   90.00
_cell.angle_beta   90.00
_cell.angle_gamma   90.00
#
_symmetry.space_group_name_H-M   'P 1'
#
loop_
_entity.id
_entity.type
_entity.pdbx_description
1 polymer ?
#
loop_
_entity_poly.entity_id
_entity_poly.type
_entity_poly.pdbx_seq_one_letter_code
_entity_poly.pdbx_strand_id
1 'polypeptide(L)'
;MTYAQITHYILKYVFFTYGLRICREYQERKVIPIKTRADIYGHEATELLRIISMYPGLSQKQLCQFYPGRTDIIKNLLSHLERQGRIILSDSEHYFLYGNTRKETDNGIIRAVWVLLDFIEKAEYHSSSDFPVKIVFFSGGELYEIVQVTAGQEALVTHALHQNHTNENHRIVLVDDPGQIPLLEFPGITGFCTVDTDGNVSYYKKTS
;
A
#
# COMPACT_ATOMS: atom_id res chain seq x y z
N MET A 1 -21.49 -7.12 -20.85
CA MET A 1 -21.75 -6.48 -19.55
C MET A 1 -21.53 -4.99 -19.71
N THR A 2 -22.51 -4.19 -19.33
CA THR A 2 -22.66 -2.80 -19.74
C THR A 2 -21.88 -1.84 -18.83
N TYR A 3 -21.36 -0.77 -19.43
CA TYR A 3 -20.58 0.35 -18.86
C TYR A 3 -21.11 0.90 -17.50
N ALA A 4 -22.39 0.66 -17.20
CA ALA A 4 -23.07 1.07 -15.98
C ALA A 4 -22.67 0.30 -14.70
N GLN A 5 -22.14 -0.93 -14.81
CA GLN A 5 -21.73 -1.69 -13.62
C GLN A 5 -20.35 -1.27 -13.09
N ILE A 6 -19.46 -0.77 -13.97
CA ILE A 6 -18.13 -0.27 -13.60
C ILE A 6 -18.24 1.06 -12.83
N THR A 7 -19.16 1.94 -13.24
CA THR A 7 -19.45 3.18 -12.51
C THR A 7 -19.99 2.93 -11.11
N HIS A 8 -20.73 1.84 -10.87
CA HIS A 8 -21.28 1.58 -9.54
C HIS A 8 -20.23 1.09 -8.53
N TYR A 9 -19.18 0.41 -8.99
CA TYR A 9 -18.07 -0.02 -8.12
C TYR A 9 -17.11 1.13 -7.81
N ILE A 10 -16.80 1.99 -8.80
CA ILE A 10 -15.98 3.20 -8.59
C ILE A 10 -16.73 4.23 -7.73
N LEU A 11 -18.05 4.40 -7.91
CA LEU A 11 -18.80 5.34 -7.07
C LEU A 11 -18.85 4.93 -5.60
N LYS A 12 -18.91 3.64 -5.23
CA LYS A 12 -18.87 3.27 -3.80
C LYS A 12 -17.51 3.54 -3.13
N TYR A 13 -16.41 3.48 -3.88
CA TYR A 13 -15.08 3.82 -3.36
C TYR A 13 -14.78 5.33 -3.38
N VAL A 14 -15.47 6.11 -4.23
CA VAL A 14 -15.27 7.57 -4.35
C VAL A 14 -16.29 8.38 -3.52
N PHE A 15 -17.38 7.78 -3.04
CA PHE A 15 -18.45 8.50 -2.31
C PHE A 15 -18.24 8.76 -0.80
N PHE A 16 -17.03 8.61 -0.26
CA PHE A 16 -16.77 9.03 1.13
C PHE A 16 -16.20 10.45 1.26
N THR A 17 -15.98 11.20 0.18
CA THR A 17 -15.27 12.50 0.29
C THR A 17 -15.81 13.65 -0.57
N TYR A 18 -17.02 13.60 -1.11
CA TYR A 18 -17.58 14.77 -1.83
C TYR A 18 -19.04 15.05 -1.46
N GLY A 19 -19.21 15.50 -0.21
CA GLY A 19 -20.45 16.06 0.28
C GLY A 19 -20.20 17.41 0.96
N LEU A 20 -19.79 18.43 0.20
CA LEU A 20 -20.03 19.86 0.51
C LEU A 20 -19.67 20.77 -0.69
N ARG A 21 -20.66 20.90 -1.57
CA ARG A 21 -21.23 22.16 -2.04
C ARG A 21 -20.27 23.32 -2.37
N ILE A 22 -20.18 23.56 -3.68
CA ILE A 22 -19.74 24.76 -4.39
C ILE A 22 -20.28 26.07 -3.78
N CYS A 23 -19.36 27.01 -3.52
CA CYS A 23 -19.39 28.46 -3.74
C CYS A 23 -17.94 28.91 -3.46
N ARG A 24 -17.12 29.41 -4.39
CA ARG A 24 -17.28 30.63 -5.19
C ARG A 24 -16.07 30.71 -6.13
N GLU A 25 -16.28 31.10 -7.39
CA GLU A 25 -15.21 31.56 -8.28
C GLU A 25 -14.39 32.66 -7.60
N TYR A 26 -13.06 32.53 -7.59
CA TYR A 26 -12.17 33.68 -7.53
C TYR A 26 -10.83 33.32 -8.17
N GLN A 27 -10.54 34.00 -9.26
CA GLN A 27 -9.30 33.90 -10.02
C GLN A 27 -8.22 34.67 -9.24
N GLU A 28 -7.37 33.97 -8.49
CA GLU A 28 -6.30 34.59 -7.70
C GLU A 28 -4.90 34.14 -8.11
N ARG A 29 -4.03 35.14 -8.23
CA ARG A 29 -2.61 35.05 -8.62
C ARG A 29 -1.90 33.96 -7.82
N LYS A 30 -1.05 33.18 -8.50
CA LYS A 30 -0.16 32.16 -7.90
C LYS A 30 0.89 32.83 -7.02
N VAL A 31 0.51 33.23 -5.80
CA VAL A 31 1.44 33.44 -4.70
C VAL A 31 1.82 32.05 -4.24
N ILE A 32 3.05 31.62 -4.51
CA ILE A 32 3.58 30.37 -3.95
C ILE A 32 3.73 30.64 -2.44
N PRO A 33 2.93 30.02 -1.56
CA PRO A 33 3.11 30.24 -0.13
C PRO A 33 4.50 29.75 0.24
N ILE A 34 5.28 30.60 0.92
CA ILE A 34 6.54 30.17 1.53
C ILE A 34 6.16 29.15 2.61
N LYS A 35 6.27 27.85 2.29
CA LYS A 35 6.05 26.78 3.27
C LYS A 35 7.07 26.95 4.38
N THR A 36 6.61 27.19 5.61
CA THR A 36 7.51 27.28 6.75
C THR A 36 8.04 25.89 7.08
N ARG A 37 9.17 25.80 7.79
CA ARG A 37 9.71 24.51 8.24
C ARG A 37 8.65 23.72 9.03
N ALA A 38 7.84 24.40 9.85
CA ALA A 38 6.76 23.79 10.61
C ALA A 38 5.68 23.14 9.74
N ASP A 39 5.34 23.75 8.60
CA ASP A 39 4.33 23.21 7.67
C ASP A 39 4.84 21.96 6.95
N ILE A 40 6.14 21.92 6.63
CA ILE A 40 6.79 20.75 6.01
C ILE A 40 6.84 19.59 7.00
N TYR A 41 7.29 19.84 8.24
CA TYR A 41 7.33 18.81 9.29
C TYR A 41 5.93 18.32 9.68
N GLY A 42 4.92 19.20 9.70
CA GLY A 42 3.53 18.84 10.00
C GLY A 42 2.90 17.95 8.92
N HIS A 43 3.15 18.27 7.65
CA HIS A 43 2.68 17.45 6.54
C HIS A 43 3.33 16.07 6.53
N GLU A 44 4.67 16.00 6.63
CA GLU A 44 5.40 14.72 6.69
C GLU A 44 4.98 13.86 7.89
N ALA A 45 4.74 14.47 9.05
CA ALA A 45 4.26 13.74 10.24
C ALA A 45 2.86 13.17 10.03
N THR A 46 1.97 13.92 9.35
CA THR A 46 0.61 13.47 9.05
C THR A 46 0.63 12.31 8.06
N GLU A 47 1.44 12.40 7.00
CA GLU A 47 1.59 11.31 6.03
C GLU A 47 2.24 10.08 6.64
N LEU A 48 3.25 10.25 7.50
CA LEU A 48 3.87 9.13 8.22
C LEU A 48 2.87 8.40 9.14
N LEU A 49 2.05 9.15 9.89
CA LEU A 49 0.97 8.57 10.70
C LEU A 49 -0.07 7.85 9.84
N ARG A 50 -0.40 8.40 8.66
CA ARG A 50 -1.31 7.76 7.70
C ARG A 50 -0.75 6.42 7.23
N ILE A 51 0.53 6.37 6.86
CA ILE A 51 1.21 5.13 6.43
C ILE A 51 1.21 4.09 7.55
N ILE A 52 1.59 4.47 8.78
CA ILE A 52 1.59 3.55 9.94
C ILE A 52 0.17 3.07 10.28
N SER A 53 -0.84 3.92 10.07
CA SER A 53 -2.24 3.53 10.24
C SER A 53 -2.70 2.53 9.17
N MET A 54 -2.27 2.74 7.93
CA MET A 54 -2.68 1.96 6.76
C MET A 54 -1.99 0.60 6.72
N TYR A 55 -0.72 0.58 7.09
CA TYR A 55 0.14 -0.60 7.16
C TYR A 55 0.71 -0.71 8.58
N PRO A 56 -0.07 -1.22 9.55
CA PRO A 56 0.43 -1.42 10.90
C PRO A 56 1.52 -2.49 10.92
N GLY A 57 2.56 -2.27 11.73
CA GLY A 57 3.64 -3.24 11.91
C GLY A 57 4.82 -3.05 10.95
N LEU A 58 4.93 -1.94 10.25
CA LEU A 58 6.12 -1.68 9.41
C LEU A 58 7.38 -1.45 10.24
N SER A 59 8.51 -1.92 9.72
CA SER A 59 9.84 -1.65 10.27
C SER A 59 10.30 -0.22 9.95
N GLN A 60 11.29 0.28 10.69
CA GLN A 60 11.93 1.57 10.37
C GLN A 60 12.48 1.60 8.93
N LYS A 61 13.05 0.49 8.47
CA LYS A 61 13.64 0.37 7.12
C LYS A 61 12.58 0.61 6.05
N GLN A 62 11.40 -0.01 6.19
CA GLN A 62 10.28 0.19 5.27
C GLN A 62 9.76 1.63 5.30
N LEU A 63 9.55 2.18 6.50
CA LEU A 63 9.07 3.56 6.65
C LEU A 63 10.03 4.58 6.03
N CYS A 64 11.35 4.35 6.11
CA CYS A 64 12.32 5.22 5.45
C CYS A 64 12.27 5.11 3.91
N GLN A 65 11.97 3.93 3.36
CA GLN A 65 11.90 3.74 1.91
C GLN A 65 10.67 4.38 1.26
N PHE A 66 9.61 4.68 2.01
CA PHE A 66 8.52 5.54 1.52
C PHE A 66 8.98 6.98 1.22
N TYR A 67 10.12 7.41 1.76
CA TYR A 67 10.65 8.76 1.62
C TYR A 67 12.13 8.73 1.17
N PRO A 68 12.42 8.32 -0.08
CA PRO A 68 13.78 8.22 -0.57
C PRO A 68 14.52 9.56 -0.43
N GLY A 69 15.74 9.51 0.10
CA GLY A 69 16.57 10.69 0.36
C GLY A 69 16.23 11.48 1.63
N ARG A 70 15.25 11.06 2.44
CA ARG A 70 14.83 11.75 3.69
C ARG A 70 14.95 10.89 4.95
N THR A 71 15.76 9.84 4.92
CA THR A 71 15.91 8.85 6.01
C THR A 71 16.11 9.48 7.40
N ASP A 72 17.01 10.45 7.54
CA ASP A 72 17.29 11.07 8.84
C ASP A 72 16.12 11.91 9.36
N ILE A 73 15.37 12.54 8.45
CA ILE A 73 14.16 13.30 8.79
C ILE A 73 13.11 12.34 9.32
N ILE A 74 12.87 11.21 8.63
CA ILE A 74 11.89 10.20 9.05
C ILE A 74 12.26 9.59 10.39
N LYS A 75 13.53 9.25 10.62
CA LYS A 75 14.01 8.76 11.93
C LYS A 75 13.72 9.76 13.05
N ASN A 76 14.05 11.03 12.85
CA ASN A 76 13.78 12.08 13.83
C ASN A 76 12.26 12.25 14.07
N LEU A 77 11.45 12.15 13.03
CA LEU A 77 10.00 12.22 13.11
C LEU A 77 9.43 11.04 13.92
N LEU A 78 9.91 9.82 13.67
CA LEU A 78 9.51 8.63 14.43
C LEU A 78 9.81 8.80 15.91
N SER A 79 11.03 9.19 16.28
CA SER A 79 11.38 9.45 17.68
C SER A 79 10.54 10.58 18.30
N HIS A 80 10.19 11.60 17.51
CA HIS A 80 9.33 12.69 17.99
C HIS A 80 7.89 12.21 18.25
N LEU A 81 7.31 11.45 17.32
CA LEU A 81 5.96 10.89 17.40
C LEU A 81 5.83 9.87 18.54
N GLU A 82 6.87 9.07 18.77
CA GLU A 82 6.94 8.12 19.89
C GLU A 82 6.94 8.85 21.23
N ARG A 83 7.79 9.88 21.39
CA ARG A 83 7.81 10.73 22.60
C ARG A 83 6.48 11.45 22.85
N GLN A 84 5.74 11.78 21.79
CA GLN A 84 4.40 12.35 21.89
C GLN A 84 3.30 11.31 22.19
N GLY A 85 3.63 10.01 22.26
CA GLY A 85 2.66 8.94 22.48
C GLY A 85 1.69 8.75 21.32
N ARG A 86 2.10 9.11 20.09
CA ARG A 86 1.27 8.95 18.87
C ARG A 86 1.50 7.61 18.20
N ILE A 87 2.72 7.11 18.30
CA ILE A 87 3.13 5.78 17.84
C ILE A 87 3.85 5.06 18.97
N ILE A 88 4.01 3.75 18.80
CA ILE A 88 4.79 2.87 19.67
C ILE A 88 5.68 1.98 18.81
N LEU A 89 6.81 1.58 19.37
CA LEU A 89 7.68 0.55 18.83
C LEU A 89 7.46 -0.75 19.60
N SER A 90 7.17 -1.85 18.91
CA SER A 90 7.08 -3.17 19.55
C SER A 90 8.46 -3.73 19.91
N ASP A 91 8.49 -4.75 20.76
CA ASP A 91 9.72 -5.50 21.09
C ASP A 91 10.38 -6.12 19.84
N SER A 92 9.60 -6.33 18.77
CA SER A 92 10.02 -6.83 17.46
C SER A 92 10.39 -5.72 16.46
N GLU A 93 10.65 -4.50 16.93
CA GLU A 93 11.05 -3.34 16.11
C GLU A 93 10.04 -2.92 15.01
N HIS A 94 8.75 -3.12 15.28
CA HIS A 94 7.66 -2.74 14.38
C HIS A 94 6.84 -1.58 14.94
N TYR A 95 6.47 -0.62 14.06
CA TYR A 95 5.74 0.58 14.46
C TYR A 95 4.23 0.40 14.36
N PHE A 96 3.53 0.90 15.38
CA PHE A 96 2.06 0.93 15.43
C PHE A 96 1.58 2.29 15.92
N LEU A 97 0.33 2.63 15.60
CA LEU A 97 -0.35 3.73 16.29
C LEU A 97 -0.57 3.38 17.77
N TYR A 98 -0.45 4.39 18.63
CA TYR A 98 -0.74 4.23 20.05
C TYR A 98 -2.18 3.73 20.25
N GLY A 99 -2.35 2.73 21.13
CA GLY A 99 -3.63 2.07 21.38
C GLY A 99 -3.98 0.94 20.40
N ASN A 100 -3.18 0.70 19.35
CA ASN A 100 -3.41 -0.34 18.36
C ASN A 100 -2.52 -1.60 18.55
N THR A 101 -1.94 -1.79 19.74
CA THR A 101 -1.06 -2.93 20.09
C THR A 101 -1.70 -4.30 19.95
N ARG A 102 -3.04 -4.37 19.91
CA ARG A 102 -3.79 -5.64 19.93
C ARG A 102 -4.01 -6.26 18.55
N LYS A 103 -3.62 -5.60 17.47
CA LYS A 103 -3.69 -6.21 16.13
C LYS A 103 -2.45 -7.06 15.92
N GLU A 104 -2.66 -8.36 15.73
CA GLU A 104 -1.61 -9.25 15.22
C GLU A 104 -1.02 -8.66 13.95
N THR A 105 0.31 -8.69 13.88
CA THR A 105 1.04 -8.22 12.71
C THR A 105 0.69 -9.10 11.51
N ASP A 106 0.04 -8.52 10.51
CA ASP A 106 -0.20 -9.19 9.23
C ASP A 106 1.11 -9.25 8.45
N ASN A 107 1.83 -10.38 8.59
CA ASN A 107 3.08 -10.63 7.87
C ASN A 107 2.90 -10.48 6.34
N GLY A 108 1.70 -10.77 5.85
CA GLY A 108 1.31 -10.56 4.47
C GLY A 108 1.39 -9.11 4.01
N ILE A 109 0.88 -8.19 4.83
CA ILE A 109 0.98 -6.74 4.58
C ILE A 109 2.45 -6.30 4.63
N ILE A 110 3.23 -6.77 5.61
CA ILE A 110 4.65 -6.41 5.71
C ILE A 110 5.41 -6.83 4.44
N ARG A 111 5.20 -8.05 3.95
CA ARG A 111 5.83 -8.54 2.73
C ARG A 111 5.32 -7.82 1.48
N ALA A 112 4.00 -7.57 1.40
CA ALA A 112 3.42 -6.81 0.29
C ALA A 112 3.95 -5.37 0.22
N VAL A 113 4.25 -4.73 1.36
CA VAL A 113 4.83 -3.38 1.37
C VAL A 113 6.23 -3.38 0.75
N TRP A 114 7.05 -4.42 0.91
CA TRP A 114 8.33 -4.49 0.20
C TRP A 114 8.16 -4.45 -1.31
N VAL A 115 7.16 -5.15 -1.83
CA VAL A 115 6.81 -5.11 -3.25
C VAL A 115 6.33 -3.70 -3.64
N LEU A 116 5.45 -3.08 -2.86
CA LEU A 116 4.99 -1.70 -3.10
C LEU A 116 6.16 -0.70 -3.15
N LEU A 117 7.16 -0.86 -2.28
CA LEU A 117 8.31 0.04 -2.17
C LEU A 117 9.16 0.07 -3.44
N ASP A 118 9.23 -1.03 -4.22
CA ASP A 118 9.89 -1.03 -5.53
C ASP A 118 9.18 -0.13 -6.57
N PHE A 119 7.89 0.18 -6.34
CA PHE A 119 7.07 1.02 -7.23
C PHE A 119 6.74 2.39 -6.62
N ILE A 120 7.19 2.69 -5.40
CA ILE A 120 6.68 3.83 -4.63
C ILE A 120 6.92 5.19 -5.30
N GLU A 121 8.03 5.35 -6.02
CA GLU A 121 8.32 6.59 -6.74
C GLU A 121 7.39 6.83 -7.94
N LYS A 122 6.78 5.77 -8.49
CA LYS A 122 5.83 5.82 -9.61
C LYS A 122 4.38 5.72 -9.14
N ALA A 123 4.15 5.31 -7.90
CA ALA A 123 2.83 5.11 -7.35
C ALA A 123 2.14 6.48 -7.12
N GLU A 124 1.02 6.69 -7.79
CA GLU A 124 0.19 7.90 -7.68
C GLU A 124 -0.74 7.83 -6.46
N TYR A 125 -1.18 6.62 -6.11
CA TYR A 125 -2.04 6.32 -4.97
C TYR A 125 -1.77 4.89 -4.52
N HIS A 126 -1.87 4.64 -3.22
CA HIS A 126 -1.85 3.28 -2.68
C HIS A 126 -2.77 3.16 -1.46
N SER A 127 -3.28 1.95 -1.22
CA SER A 127 -4.12 1.61 -0.08
C SER A 127 -3.93 0.15 0.31
N SER A 128 -4.20 -0.18 1.58
CA SER A 128 -4.45 -1.56 1.97
C SER A 128 -5.77 -2.06 1.39
N SER A 129 -5.88 -3.38 1.25
CA SER A 129 -7.06 -4.09 0.76
C SER A 129 -7.26 -5.39 1.55
N ASP A 130 -8.40 -6.04 1.31
CA ASP A 130 -8.78 -7.31 1.94
C ASP A 130 -8.51 -8.52 1.04
N PHE A 131 -8.47 -9.70 1.69
CA PHE A 131 -8.16 -10.98 1.07
C PHE A 131 -8.90 -11.20 -0.28
N PRO A 132 -8.19 -11.68 -1.33
CA PRO A 132 -6.77 -12.09 -1.35
C PRO A 132 -5.77 -10.97 -1.70
N VAL A 133 -6.25 -9.73 -1.93
CA VAL A 133 -5.41 -8.58 -2.30
C VAL A 133 -4.96 -7.87 -1.02
N LYS A 134 -3.66 -7.71 -0.80
CA LYS A 134 -3.13 -7.01 0.37
C LYS A 134 -3.02 -5.50 0.15
N ILE A 135 -2.58 -5.11 -1.04
CA ILE A 135 -2.35 -3.71 -1.40
C ILE A 135 -2.86 -3.47 -2.81
N VAL A 136 -3.49 -2.31 -3.00
CA VAL A 136 -3.82 -1.77 -4.32
C VAL A 136 -3.06 -0.47 -4.51
N PHE A 137 -2.54 -0.23 -5.71
CA PHE A 137 -1.89 1.02 -6.05
C PHE A 137 -2.09 1.39 -7.52
N PHE A 138 -2.06 2.69 -7.82
CA PHE A 138 -2.10 3.21 -9.18
C PHE A 138 -0.70 3.61 -9.62
N SER A 139 -0.33 3.26 -10.85
CA SER A 139 0.93 3.67 -11.45
C SER A 139 0.73 3.85 -12.96
N GLY A 140 0.96 5.06 -13.47
CA GLY A 140 0.78 5.35 -14.90
C GLY A 140 -0.69 5.28 -15.34
N GLY A 141 -1.63 5.59 -14.46
CA GLY A 141 -3.07 5.49 -14.72
C GLY A 141 -3.66 4.06 -14.70
N GLU A 142 -2.84 3.04 -14.45
CA GLU A 142 -3.27 1.64 -14.36
C GLU A 142 -3.38 1.18 -12.90
N LEU A 143 -4.33 0.28 -12.62
CA LEU A 143 -4.53 -0.32 -11.30
C LEU A 143 -3.70 -1.59 -11.12
N TYR A 144 -2.84 -1.58 -10.12
CA TYR A 144 -2.04 -2.72 -9.69
C TYR A 144 -2.54 -3.28 -8.36
N GLU A 145 -2.55 -4.60 -8.25
CA GLU A 145 -2.95 -5.35 -7.07
C GLU A 145 -1.79 -6.25 -6.63
N ILE A 146 -1.40 -6.18 -5.36
CA ILE A 146 -0.45 -7.12 -4.76
C ILE A 146 -1.26 -8.20 -4.05
N VAL A 147 -1.26 -9.40 -4.62
CA VAL A 147 -2.00 -10.57 -4.14
C VAL A 147 -1.05 -11.42 -3.32
N GLN A 148 -1.41 -11.73 -2.08
CA GLN A 148 -0.64 -12.69 -1.29
C GLN A 148 -1.22 -14.09 -1.44
N VAL A 149 -0.34 -15.07 -1.66
CA VAL A 149 -0.68 -16.50 -1.68
C VAL A 149 0.21 -17.23 -0.70
N THR A 150 -0.36 -17.54 0.47
CA THR A 150 0.31 -18.42 1.44
C THR A 150 0.35 -19.86 0.91
N ALA A 151 1.43 -20.59 1.21
CA ALA A 151 1.56 -22.00 0.86
C ALA A 151 0.34 -22.82 1.31
N GLY A 152 -0.28 -23.55 0.38
CA GLY A 152 -1.49 -24.32 0.61
C GLY A 152 -2.81 -23.57 0.39
N GLN A 153 -2.77 -22.26 0.09
CA GLN A 153 -3.96 -21.44 -0.23
C GLN A 153 -4.12 -21.17 -1.73
N GLU A 154 -3.34 -21.82 -2.59
CA GLU A 154 -3.29 -21.55 -4.04
C GLU A 154 -4.66 -21.73 -4.70
N ALA A 155 -5.34 -22.84 -4.37
CA ALA A 155 -6.67 -23.13 -4.89
C ALA A 155 -7.72 -22.11 -4.43
N LEU A 156 -7.63 -21.66 -3.16
CA LEU A 156 -8.55 -20.68 -2.58
C LEU A 156 -8.40 -19.32 -3.26
N VAL A 157 -7.16 -18.83 -3.37
CA VAL A 157 -6.87 -17.54 -4.01
C VAL A 157 -7.24 -17.58 -5.50
N THR A 158 -6.89 -18.66 -6.18
CA THR A 158 -7.25 -18.86 -7.59
C THR A 158 -8.76 -18.79 -7.79
N HIS A 159 -9.54 -19.49 -6.97
CA HIS A 159 -11.00 -19.44 -7.04
C HIS A 159 -11.56 -18.04 -6.77
N ALA A 160 -11.06 -17.35 -5.75
CA ALA A 160 -11.50 -16.00 -5.40
C ALA A 160 -11.24 -14.97 -6.51
N LEU A 161 -10.11 -15.11 -7.22
CA LEU A 161 -9.71 -14.16 -8.27
C LEU A 161 -10.27 -14.48 -9.65
N HIS A 162 -10.68 -15.73 -9.90
CA HIS A 162 -11.40 -16.11 -11.13
C HIS A 162 -12.79 -15.48 -11.21
N GLN A 163 -13.46 -15.27 -10.08
CA GLN A 163 -14.77 -14.62 -10.03
C GLN A 163 -14.70 -13.12 -10.35
N ASN A 164 -13.50 -12.52 -10.24
CA ASN A 164 -13.24 -11.12 -10.52
C ASN A 164 -12.77 -10.94 -11.98
N HIS A 165 -13.72 -10.90 -12.91
CA HIS A 165 -13.53 -10.84 -14.36
C HIS A 165 -13.11 -9.46 -14.92
N THR A 166 -12.53 -8.56 -14.11
CA THR A 166 -12.01 -7.29 -14.62
C THR A 166 -10.64 -7.53 -15.25
N ASN A 167 -10.62 -7.63 -16.58
CA ASN A 167 -9.41 -7.85 -17.39
C ASN A 167 -8.40 -6.67 -17.35
N GLU A 168 -8.69 -5.61 -16.59
CA GLU A 168 -7.91 -4.38 -16.50
C GLU A 168 -6.98 -4.34 -15.28
N ASN A 169 -7.05 -5.34 -14.38
CA ASN A 169 -6.24 -5.33 -13.15
C ASN A 169 -4.89 -6.00 -13.39
N HIS A 170 -3.81 -5.31 -13.04
CA HIS A 170 -2.45 -5.84 -13.08
C HIS A 170 -2.08 -6.47 -11.73
N ARG A 171 -2.01 -7.79 -11.66
CA ARG A 171 -1.80 -8.54 -10.41
C ARG A 171 -0.36 -9.00 -10.28
N ILE A 172 0.33 -8.50 -9.27
CA ILE A 172 1.63 -8.98 -8.81
C ILE A 172 1.38 -10.00 -7.70
N VAL A 173 1.78 -11.25 -7.92
CA VAL A 173 1.46 -12.35 -7.01
C VAL A 173 2.65 -12.63 -6.11
N LEU A 174 2.50 -12.31 -4.83
CA LEU A 174 3.46 -12.59 -3.76
C LEU A 174 3.23 -14.00 -3.22
N VAL A 175 4.19 -14.89 -3.45
CA VAL A 175 4.19 -16.27 -2.96
C VAL A 175 5.18 -16.46 -1.80
N ASP A 176 5.01 -17.51 -1.01
CA ASP A 176 5.98 -17.91 0.02
C ASP A 176 7.17 -18.63 -0.61
N ASP A 177 6.90 -19.52 -1.57
CA ASP A 177 7.87 -20.34 -2.27
C ASP A 177 7.64 -20.32 -3.80
N PRO A 178 8.71 -20.23 -4.63
CA PRO A 178 8.57 -20.25 -6.08
C PRO A 178 7.89 -21.52 -6.64
N GLY A 179 7.92 -22.63 -5.90
CA GLY A 179 7.22 -23.88 -6.24
C GLY A 179 5.70 -23.76 -6.27
N GLN A 180 5.11 -22.68 -5.72
CA GLN A 180 3.68 -22.38 -5.83
C GLN A 180 3.30 -21.83 -7.21
N ILE A 181 4.23 -21.19 -7.93
CA ILE A 181 3.97 -20.48 -9.19
C ILE A 181 3.27 -21.36 -10.25
N PRO A 182 3.67 -22.63 -10.47
CA PRO A 182 2.99 -23.49 -11.45
C PRO A 182 1.52 -23.76 -11.12
N LEU A 183 1.14 -23.73 -9.84
CA LEU A 183 -0.21 -24.03 -9.35
C LEU A 183 -1.18 -22.84 -9.48
N LEU A 184 -0.64 -21.64 -9.75
CA LEU A 184 -1.40 -20.40 -9.80
C LEU A 184 -1.72 -20.02 -11.23
N GLU A 185 -3.01 -19.93 -11.52
CA GLU A 185 -3.54 -19.54 -12.82
C GLU A 185 -4.88 -18.85 -12.67
N PHE A 186 -4.89 -17.53 -12.82
CA PHE A 186 -6.07 -16.67 -12.78
C PHE A 186 -5.83 -15.40 -13.62
N PRO A 187 -6.89 -14.68 -14.06
CA PRO A 187 -6.73 -13.53 -14.94
C PRO A 187 -5.95 -12.38 -14.29
N GLY A 188 -5.24 -11.60 -15.11
CA GLY A 188 -4.57 -10.36 -14.69
C GLY A 188 -3.17 -10.53 -14.09
N ILE A 189 -2.62 -11.74 -13.99
CA ILE A 189 -1.26 -11.95 -13.46
C ILE A 189 -0.23 -11.29 -14.40
N THR A 190 0.52 -10.32 -13.89
CA THR A 190 1.63 -9.66 -14.61
C THR A 190 3.00 -10.18 -14.20
N GLY A 191 3.10 -10.76 -12.99
CA GLY A 191 4.33 -11.34 -12.48
C GLY A 191 4.13 -11.99 -11.11
N PHE A 192 5.13 -12.78 -10.73
CA PHE A 192 5.21 -13.40 -9.41
C PHE A 192 6.40 -12.82 -8.65
N CYS A 193 6.35 -12.85 -7.33
CA CYS A 193 7.50 -12.48 -6.52
C CYS A 193 7.54 -13.23 -5.19
N THR A 194 8.73 -13.32 -4.62
CA THR A 194 8.96 -13.69 -3.22
C THR A 194 9.65 -12.54 -2.52
N VAL A 195 9.44 -12.46 -1.21
CA VAL A 195 10.12 -11.51 -0.33
C VAL A 195 10.77 -12.29 0.79
N ASP A 196 12.09 -12.10 0.95
CA ASP A 196 12.88 -12.73 1.99
C ASP A 196 12.77 -12.00 3.35
N THR A 197 13.47 -12.51 4.36
CA THR A 197 13.47 -11.93 5.71
C THR A 197 14.15 -10.56 5.81
N ASP A 198 15.06 -10.25 4.89
CA ASP A 198 15.76 -8.97 4.82
C ASP A 198 14.96 -7.91 4.04
N GLY A 199 13.86 -8.32 3.41
CA GLY A 199 12.99 -7.47 2.60
C GLY A 199 13.43 -7.35 1.15
N ASN A 200 14.27 -8.25 0.64
CA ASN A 200 14.63 -8.26 -0.77
C ASN A 200 13.52 -8.95 -1.58
N VAL A 201 13.12 -8.32 -2.68
CA VAL A 201 12.08 -8.83 -3.58
C VAL A 201 12.75 -9.54 -4.76
N SER A 202 12.37 -10.80 -4.99
CA SER A 202 12.77 -11.56 -6.18
C SER A 202 11.58 -11.74 -7.11
N TYR A 203 11.70 -11.27 -8.35
CA TYR A 203 10.62 -11.33 -9.35
C TYR A 203 10.79 -12.52 -10.30
N TYR A 204 9.68 -13.16 -10.63
CA TYR A 204 9.60 -14.31 -11.52
C TYR A 204 8.54 -14.09 -12.59
N LYS A 205 8.78 -14.67 -13.76
CA LYS A 205 7.79 -14.76 -14.85
C LYS A 205 7.54 -16.23 -15.14
N LYS A 206 6.27 -16.59 -15.35
CA LYS A 206 5.91 -17.92 -15.84
C LYS A 206 6.37 -18.00 -17.30
N THR A 207 7.43 -18.75 -17.56
CA THR A 207 7.82 -19.08 -18.93
C THR A 207 6.68 -19.89 -19.54
N SER A 208 6.00 -19.31 -20.51
CA SER A 208 4.91 -19.96 -21.26
C SER A 208 5.44 -21.04 -22.18
#